data_AF-A0A3D0SP31-F1
#
_entry.id   AF-A0A3D0SP31-F1
#
_cell.length_a   1.000
_cell.length_b   1.000
_cell.length_c   1.000
_cell.angle_alpha   90.00
_cell.angle_beta   90.00
_cell.angle_gamma   90.00
#
_symmetry.space_group_name_H-M   'P 1'
#
loop_
_entity.id
_entity.type
_entity.pdbx_description
1 polymer ?
#
loop_
_entity_poly.entity_id
_entity_poly.type
_entity_poly.pdbx_seq_one_letter_code
_entity_poly.pdbx_strand_id
1 'polypeptide(L)' 'MAYHGLFKCNVRRLVDYPRLWNYTRRLYQTPGVAETVRIDHIKQLYYSMSTLNPTGILPKGPAIDFQIAG' A
#
# COMPACT_ATOMS: atom_id res chain seq x y z
N MET A 1 1.78 1.60 1.79
CA MET A 1 0.66 1.81 2.74
C MET A 1 0.97 1.30 4.14
N ALA A 2 1.15 -0.01 4.36
CA ALA A 2 1.51 -0.55 5.69
C ALA A 2 2.90 -0.04 6.16
N TYR A 3 3.94 -0.22 5.35
CA TYR A 3 5.31 0.21 5.64
C TYR A 3 5.44 1.68 6.05
N HIS A 4 4.74 2.58 5.34
CA HIS A 4 4.81 4.01 5.63
C HIS A 4 4.24 4.36 7.01
N GLY A 5 3.15 3.72 7.42
CA GLY A 5 2.52 3.94 8.72
C GLY A 5 3.15 3.08 9.81
N LEU A 6 2.87 1.77 9.78
CA LEU A 6 3.23 0.81 10.82
C LEU A 6 4.74 0.77 11.08
N PHE A 7 5.55 0.68 10.01
CA PHE A 7 7.01 0.60 10.11
C PHE A 7 7.71 1.95 10.05
N LYS A 8 6.96 3.05 10.02
CA LYS A 8 7.50 4.43 10.04
C LYS A 8 8.45 4.74 8.88
N CYS A 9 8.33 4.06 7.74
CA CYS A 9 9.06 4.39 6.53
C CYS A 9 8.44 5.62 5.85
N ASN A 10 8.52 6.79 6.48
CA ASN A 10 7.64 7.94 6.25
C ASN A 10 8.32 9.20 5.72
N VAL A 11 9.55 9.12 5.19
CA VAL A 11 10.21 10.27 4.55
C VAL A 11 9.37 10.80 3.38
N ARG A 12 8.87 9.89 2.53
CA ARG A 12 7.93 10.15 1.43
C ARG A 12 7.13 8.88 1.12
N ARG A 13 5.91 8.99 0.60
CA ARG A 13 5.11 7.83 0.16
C ARG A 13 5.55 7.38 -1.22
N LEU A 14 5.27 6.13 -1.57
CA LEU A 14 5.53 5.61 -2.92
C LEU A 14 4.87 6.47 -4.02
N VAL A 15 3.65 6.96 -3.77
CA VAL A 15 2.90 7.83 -4.71
C VAL A 15 3.55 9.19 -4.93
N ASP A 16 4.40 9.64 -4.01
CA ASP A 16 5.10 10.93 -4.10
C ASP A 16 6.36 10.85 -4.97
N TYR A 17 6.73 9.66 -5.47
CA TYR A 17 7.83 9.44 -6.40
C TYR A 17 7.30 9.13 -7.80
N PRO A 18 7.25 10.09 -8.75
CA PRO A 18 6.54 9.90 -10.02
C PRO A 18 7.04 8.70 -10.84
N ARG A 19 8.35 8.49 -10.91
CA ARG A 19 8.94 7.36 -11.66
C ARG A 19 8.63 6.01 -11.03
N LEU A 20 8.74 5.91 -9.69
CA LEU A 20 8.44 4.68 -8.97
C LEU A 20 6.94 4.40 -8.99
N TRP A 21 6.11 5.44 -8.84
CA TRP A 21 4.67 5.28 -8.88
C TRP A 21 4.16 4.83 -10.24
N ASN A 22 4.68 5.40 -11.32
CA ASN A 22 4.39 4.93 -12.69
C ASN A 22 4.84 3.48 -12.90
N TYR A 23 6.02 3.12 -12.39
CA TYR A 23 6.51 1.74 -12.45
C TYR A 23 5.59 0.77 -11.71
N THR A 24 5.18 1.10 -10.48
CA THR A 24 4.25 0.29 -9.69
C THR A 24 2.91 0.12 -10.40
N ARG A 25 2.33 1.19 -10.95
CA ARG A 25 1.06 1.11 -11.68
C ARG A 25 1.17 0.25 -12.93
N ARG A 26 2.28 0.34 -13.68
CA ARG A 26 2.54 -0.52 -14.84
C ARG A 26 2.61 -2.01 -14.45
N LEU A 27 3.29 -2.33 -13.34
CA LEU A 27 3.31 -3.71 -12.82
C LEU A 27 1.92 -4.16 -12.40
N TYR A 28 1.18 -3.33 -11.68
CA TYR A 28 -0.17 -3.64 -11.23
C TYR A 28 -1.13 -3.94 -12.40
N GLN A 29 -0.96 -3.24 -13.53
CA GLN A 29 -1.75 -3.42 -14.75
C GLN A 29 -1.24 -4.54 -15.67
N THR A 30 -0.20 -5.28 -15.28
CA THR A 30 0.19 -6.47 -16.02
C THR A 30 -0.94 -7.50 -15.94
N PRO A 31 -1.34 -8.15 -17.05
CA PRO A 31 -2.45 -9.10 -17.05
C PRO A 31 -2.32 -10.15 -15.95
N GLY A 32 -3.36 -10.32 -15.13
CA GLY A 32 -3.37 -11.29 -14.03
C GLY A 32 -2.75 -10.80 -12.71
N VAL A 33 -2.10 -9.63 -12.66
CA VAL A 33 -1.47 -9.15 -11.43
C VAL A 33 -2.47 -8.51 -10.48
N ALA A 34 -3.38 -7.67 -10.98
CA ALA A 34 -4.33 -6.94 -10.14
C ALA A 34 -5.20 -7.88 -9.29
N GLU A 35 -5.57 -9.03 -9.84
CA GLU A 35 -6.37 -10.10 -9.23
C GLU A 35 -5.67 -10.75 -8.03
N THR A 36 -4.34 -10.67 -7.98
CA THR A 36 -3.54 -11.24 -6.88
C THR A 36 -3.30 -10.25 -5.73
N VAL A 37 -3.59 -8.96 -5.91
CA VAL A 37 -3.26 -7.90 -4.96
C VAL A 37 -4.46 -7.54 -4.09
N ARG A 38 -4.52 -8.15 -2.90
CA ARG A 38 -5.57 -7.92 -1.89
C ARG A 38 -5.15 -6.95 -0.80
N ILE A 39 -5.46 -5.66 -1.00
CA ILE A 39 -5.02 -4.57 -0.11
C ILE A 39 -5.61 -4.68 1.31
N ASP A 40 -6.88 -5.08 1.42
CA ASP A 40 -7.57 -5.36 2.68
C ASP A 40 -6.79 -6.39 3.51
N HIS A 41 -6.46 -7.52 2.88
CA HIS A 41 -5.76 -8.63 3.52
C HIS A 41 -4.33 -8.24 3.92
N ILE A 42 -3.60 -7.55 3.05
CA ILE A 42 -2.26 -7.04 3.33
C ILE A 42 -2.28 -6.12 4.55
N LYS A 43 -3.22 -5.17 4.62
CA LYS A 43 -3.29 -4.24 5.75
C LYS A 43 -3.66 -4.97 7.05
N GLN A 44 -4.62 -5.89 7.03
CA GLN A 44 -4.99 -6.68 8.21
C GLN A 44 -3.80 -7.47 8.75
N LEU A 45 -3.03 -8.14 7.88
CA LEU A 45 -1.87 -8.93 8.27
C LEU A 45 -0.78 -8.08 8.96
N TYR A 46 -0.47 -6.91 8.41
CA TYR A 46 0.55 -6.05 9.01
C TYR A 46 0.07 -5.40 10.31
N TYR A 47 -1.14 -4.83 10.32
CA TYR A 47 -1.66 -4.13 11.50
C TYR A 47 -2.11 -5.08 12.63
N SER A 48 -2.12 -6.41 12.44
CA SER A 48 -2.32 -7.40 13.51
C SER A 48 -1.09 -7.61 14.39
N MET A 49 0.08 -7.10 14.00
CA MET A 49 1.33 -7.21 14.78
C MET A 49 1.23 -6.39 16.07
N SER A 50 0.83 -7.03 17.17
CA SER A 50 0.59 -6.38 18.46
C SER A 50 1.81 -5.65 19.03
N THR A 51 3.02 -6.12 18.72
CA THR A 51 4.28 -5.48 19.11
C THR A 51 4.46 -4.09 18.46
N LEU A 52 3.83 -3.85 17.32
CA LEU A 52 3.94 -2.60 16.55
C LEU A 52 2.64 -1.80 16.54
N ASN A 53 1.49 -2.46 16.65
CA ASN A 53 0.16 -1.86 16.72
C ASN A 53 -0.65 -2.44 17.89
N PRO A 54 -0.36 -2.05 19.15
CA PRO A 54 -1.03 -2.61 20.33
C PRO A 54 -2.54 -2.35 20.36
N THR A 55 -3.00 -1.28 19.72
CA THR A 55 -4.41 -0.90 19.69
C THR A 55 -5.23 -1.72 18.71
N GLY A 56 -4.57 -2.46 17.80
CA GLY A 56 -5.24 -3.21 16.73
C GLY A 56 -6.00 -2.34 15.72
N ILE A 57 -5.85 -1.02 15.78
CA ILE A 57 -6.58 -0.11 14.90
C ILE A 57 -6.06 -0.29 13.47
N LEU A 58 -6.98 -0.55 12.54
CA LEU A 58 -6.71 -0.61 11.11
C LEU A 58 -7.00 0.76 10.47
N PRO A 59 -5.99 1.52 10.00
CA PRO A 59 -6.23 2.82 9.38
C PRO A 59 -7.04 2.67 8.10
N LYS A 60 -8.00 3.57 7.84
CA LYS A 60 -8.79 3.55 6.58
C LYS A 60 -7.94 3.93 5.36
N GLY A 61 -7.09 4.94 5.50
CA GLY A 61 -6.25 5.42 4.41
C GLY A 61 -4.99 4.57 4.14
N PRO A 62 -4.11 5.05 3.24
CA PRO A 62 -4.37 6.13 2.27
C PRO A 62 -5.33 5.66 1.16
N ALA A 63 -6.03 6.61 0.52
CA ALA A 63 -6.71 6.35 -0.76
C ALA A 63 -5.63 6.21 -1.85
N ILE A 64 -5.67 5.11 -2.60
CA ILE A 64 -4.70 4.80 -3.65
C ILE A 64 -5.47 4.46 -4.91
N ASP A 65 -5.10 5.12 -6.00
CA ASP A 65 -5.62 4.84 -7.33
C ASP A 65 -4.52 4.23 -8.20
N PHE A 66 -4.63 2.93 -8.49
CA PHE A 66 -3.67 2.22 -9.33
C PHE A 66 -3.92 2.41 -10.84
N GLN A 67 -4.96 3.14 -11.24
CA GLN A 67 -5.23 3.41 -12.64
C GLN A 67 -4.18 4.39 -13.21
N ILE A 68 -3.75 4.14 -14.44
CA ILE A 68 -2.98 5.11 -15.22
C ILE A 68 -4.03 6.00 -15.88
N ALA A 69 -3.91 7.32 -15.70
CA ALA A 69 -4.72 8.26 -16.47
C ALA A 69 -4.40 8.02 -17.95
N GLY A 70 -5.44 7.76 -18.74
CA GLY A 70 -5.34 7.58 -20.19
C GLY A 70 -4.82 8.82 -20.90
#